data_AF-A0A5P0YMA1-F1
#
_entry.id   AF-A0A5P0YMA1-F1
#
_cell.length_a   1.000
_cell.length_b   1.000
_cell.length_c   1.000
_cell.angle_alpha   90.00
_cell.angle_beta   90.00
_cell.angle_gamma   90.00
#
_symmetry.space_group_name_H-M   'P 1'
#
loop_
_entity.id
_entity.type
_entity.pdbx_description
1 polymer ?
#
loop_
_entity_poly.entity_id
_entity_poly.type
_entity_poly.pdbx_seq_one_letter_code
_entity_poly.pdbx_strand_id
1 'polypeptide(L)' 'MGVTVAGVNQWHASPCRTASATRDSETGEIRVPLALFHVDQPQGTVKLVLSRVQAEHLHATLSRMLTDRPTFPAQ' A
#
# COMPACT_ATOMS: atom_id res chain seq x y z
N MET A 1 8.87 31.88 -16.74
CA MET A 1 9.72 30.83 -16.13
C MET A 1 8.79 29.86 -15.42
N GLY A 2 8.54 28.69 -16.02
CA GLY A 2 7.69 27.66 -15.41
C GLY A 2 8.53 26.81 -14.46
N VAL A 3 8.13 26.73 -13.20
CA VAL A 3 8.73 25.79 -12.24
C VAL A 3 8.19 24.40 -12.61
N THR A 4 8.98 23.62 -13.35
CA THR A 4 8.76 22.18 -13.44
C THR A 4 9.03 21.59 -12.06
N VAL A 5 7.95 21.33 -11.32
CA VAL A 5 7.99 20.48 -10.14
C VAL A 5 8.52 19.13 -10.63
N ALA A 6 9.76 18.79 -10.29
CA ALA A 6 10.35 17.50 -10.64
C ALA A 6 9.38 16.41 -10.19
N GLY A 7 8.88 15.64 -11.17
CA GLY A 7 7.75 14.74 -10.98
C GLY A 7 7.98 13.81 -9.81
N VAL A 8 7.19 14.01 -8.75
CA VAL A 8 6.90 12.96 -7.78
C VAL A 8 6.60 11.71 -8.59
N ASN A 9 7.39 10.66 -8.34
CA ASN A 9 7.37 9.41 -9.07
C ASN A 9 5.90 9.02 -9.34
N GLN A 10 5.48 9.14 -10.60
CA GLN A 10 4.07 9.12 -10.99
C GLN A 10 3.40 7.75 -10.75
N TRP A 11 4.22 6.77 -10.37
CA TRP A 11 3.84 5.41 -10.03
C TRP A 11 3.42 5.28 -8.56
N HIS A 12 2.24 4.73 -8.33
CA HIS A 12 1.80 4.31 -7.01
C HIS A 12 1.05 2.98 -7.06
N ALA A 13 0.99 2.28 -5.93
CA ALA A 13 0.25 1.03 -5.79
C ALA A 13 -0.75 1.14 -4.66
N SER A 14 -1.93 0.55 -4.84
CA SER A 14 -3.00 0.55 -3.83
C SER A 14 -3.61 -0.85 -3.70
N PRO A 15 -4.04 -1.27 -2.49
CA PRO A 15 -4.72 -2.55 -2.32
C PRO A 15 -5.95 -2.68 -3.24
N CYS A 16 -6.09 -3.83 -3.90
CA CYS A 16 -7.26 -4.13 -4.71
C CYS A 16 -8.51 -4.23 -3.82
N ARG A 17 -9.50 -3.37 -4.03
CA ARG A 17 -10.73 -3.36 -3.21
C ARG A 17 -11.56 -4.64 -3.32
N THR A 18 -11.45 -5.36 -4.42
CA THR A 18 -12.25 -6.56 -4.74
C THR A 18 -11.53 -7.87 -4.44
N ALA A 19 -10.28 -7.82 -3.96
CA ALA A 19 -9.47 -9.01 -3.74
C ALA A 19 -8.83 -8.99 -2.34
N SER A 20 -9.04 -10.08 -1.60
CA SER A 20 -8.49 -10.24 -0.26
C SER A 20 -7.02 -10.64 -0.29
N ALA A 21 -6.29 -10.26 0.76
CA ALA A 21 -4.98 -10.84 1.02
C ALA A 21 -5.13 -12.35 1.28
N THR A 22 -4.18 -13.13 0.76
CA THR A 22 -4.16 -14.59 0.91
C THR A 22 -2.86 -15.05 1.54
N ARG A 23 -2.90 -16.14 2.31
CA ARG A 23 -1.72 -16.82 2.81
C ARG A 23 -1.40 -18.03 1.94
N ASP A 24 -0.15 -18.16 1.54
CA ASP A 24 0.37 -19.36 0.90
C ASP A 24 0.52 -20.47 1.94
N SER A 25 -0.06 -21.64 1.68
CA SER A 25 -0.13 -22.74 2.67
C SER A 25 1.20 -23.47 2.85
N GLU A 26 2.09 -23.43 1.86
CA GLU A 26 3.36 -24.15 1.87
C GLU A 26 4.47 -23.29 2.49
N THR A 27 4.57 -22.04 2.04
CA THR A 27 5.64 -21.12 2.47
C THR A 27 5.23 -20.22 3.64
N GLY A 28 3.92 -20.06 3.88
CA GLY A 28 3.39 -19.14 4.86
C GLY A 28 3.45 -17.66 4.44
N GLU A 29 3.84 -17.36 3.20
CA GLU A 29 3.85 -16.00 2.66
C GLU A 29 2.46 -15.37 2.66
N ILE A 30 2.40 -14.07 2.91
CA ILE A 30 1.20 -13.26 2.75
C ILE A 30 1.29 -12.54 1.42
N ARG A 31 0.28 -12.73 0.57
CA ARG A 31 0.16 -12.12 -0.75
C ARG A 31 -0.98 -11.13 -0.74
N VAL A 32 -0.66 -9.85 -0.88
CA VAL A 32 -1.64 -8.76 -0.94
C VAL A 32 -1.76 -8.30 -2.39
N PRO A 33 -2.93 -8.44 -3.04
CA PRO A 33 -3.14 -7.95 -4.39
C PRO A 33 -3.17 -6.42 -4.40
N LEU A 34 -2.30 -5.81 -5.19
CA LEU A 34 -2.20 -4.37 -5.41
C LEU A 34 -2.57 -4.03 -6.85
N ALA A 35 -3.32 -2.96 -7.04
CA ALA A 35 -3.47 -2.29 -8.31
C ALA A 35 -2.35 -1.25 -8.45
N LEU A 36 -1.67 -1.27 -9.60
CA LEU A 36 -0.61 -0.33 -9.94
C LEU A 36 -1.19 0.79 -10.80
N PHE A 37 -0.78 2.02 -10.53
CA PHE A 37 -1.23 3.22 -11.23
C PHE A 37 -0.04 4.06 -11.66
N HIS A 38 -0.19 4.73 -12.79
CA HIS A 38 0.71 5.79 -13.26
C HIS A 38 -0.14 7.03 -13.55
N VAL A 39 0.04 8.10 -12.77
CA VAL A 39 -0.80 9.33 -12.85
C VAL A 39 -2.29 8.97 -12.87
N ASP A 40 -2.76 8.27 -11.84
CA ASP A 40 -4.15 7.81 -11.70
C ASP A 40 -4.67 6.89 -12.82
N GLN A 41 -3.83 6.51 -13.79
CA GLN A 41 -4.18 5.55 -14.83
C GLN A 41 -3.81 4.14 -14.37
N PRO A 42 -4.77 3.18 -14.33
CA PRO A 42 -4.47 1.81 -13.94
C PRO A 42 -3.54 1.16 -14.96
N GLN A 43 -2.48 0.52 -14.46
CA GLN A 43 -1.43 -0.12 -15.25
C GLN A 43 -1.46 -1.64 -15.12
N GLY A 44 -2.19 -2.16 -14.14
CA GLY A 44 -2.37 -3.59 -13.93
C GLY A 44 -2.42 -3.95 -12.46
N THR A 45 -2.21 -5.23 -12.17
CA THR A 45 -2.17 -5.76 -10.80
C THR A 45 -0.85 -6.47 -10.53
N VAL A 46 -0.38 -6.34 -9.30
CA VAL A 46 0.83 -6.99 -8.79
C VAL A 46 0.55 -7.54 -7.40
N LYS A 47 1.25 -8.60 -6.99
CA LYS A 47 1.16 -9.11 -5.61
C LYS A 47 2.31 -8.54 -4.80
N LEU A 48 2.00 -7.82 -3.73
CA LEU A 48 2.97 -7.58 -2.67
C LEU A 48 3.10 -8.89 -1.88
N VAL A 49 4.26 -9.52 -1.97
CA VAL A 49 4.57 -10.77 -1.27
C VAL A 49 5.42 -10.43 -0.06
N LEU A 50 4.96 -10.87 1.11
CA LEU A 50 5.61 -10.64 2.39
C LEU A 50 5.81 -11.98 3.08
N SER A 51 6.92 -12.14 3.78
CA SER A 51 6.98 -13.19 4.80
C SER A 51 5.94 -12.93 5.88
N ARG A 52 5.57 -13.97 6.65
CA ARG A 52 4.64 -13.82 7.76
C ARG A 52 5.06 -12.73 8.75
N VAL A 53 6.34 -12.69 9.13
CA VAL A 53 6.88 -11.70 10.07
C VAL A 53 6.80 -10.28 9.49
N GLN A 54 7.12 -10.11 8.21
CA GLN A 54 6.99 -8.81 7.54
C GLN A 54 5.54 -8.33 7.50
N ALA A 55 4.60 -9.23 7.22
CA ALA A 55 3.18 -8.91 7.19
C ALA A 55 2.65 -8.50 8.58
N GLU A 56 3.05 -9.20 9.64
CA GLU A 56 2.67 -8.88 11.03
C GLU A 56 3.22 -7.50 11.43
N HIS A 57 4.49 -7.20 11.13
CA HIS A 57 5.10 -5.90 11.39
C HIS A 57 4.42 -4.76 10.63
N LEU A 58 4.16 -4.97 9.33
CA LEU A 58 3.47 -3.99 8.50
C LEU A 58 2.06 -3.72 9.02
N HIS A 59 1.30 -4.77 9.33
CA HIS A 59 -0.04 -4.67 9.89
C HIS A 59 -0.05 -3.91 11.22
N ALA A 60 0.85 -4.23 12.15
CA ALA A 60 0.96 -3.53 13.42
C ALA A 60 1.26 -2.04 13.23
N THR A 61 2.16 -1.71 12.29
CA THR A 61 2.54 -0.33 11.99
C THR A 61 1.38 0.46 11.41
N LEU A 62 0.70 -0.09 10.39
CA LEU A 62 -0.46 0.54 9.76
C LEU A 62 -1.62 0.68 10.75
N SER A 63 -1.88 -0.34 11.57
CA SER A 63 -2.92 -0.30 12.61
C SER A 63 -2.66 0.83 13.61
N ARG A 64 -1.41 0.97 14.06
CA ARG A 64 -1.00 2.07 14.94
C ARG A 64 -1.21 3.43 14.26
N MET A 65 -0.77 3.60 13.02
CA MET A 65 -0.94 4.86 12.28
C MET A 65 -2.41 5.24 12.05
N LEU A 66 -3.29 4.26 11.84
CA LEU A 66 -4.73 4.50 11.65
C LEU A 66 -5.47 4.75 12.96
N THR A 67 -4.94 4.25 14.08
CA THR A 67 -5.54 4.41 15.42
C THR A 67 -5.04 5.69 16.11
N ASP A 68 -3.79 6.07 15.91
CA ASP A 68 -3.22 7.36 16.30
C ASP A 68 -3.79 8.45 15.39
N ARG A 69 -5.05 8.84 15.63
CA ARG A 69 -5.68 9.97 14.96
C ARG A 69 -4.83 11.22 15.24
N PRO A 70 -4.30 11.91 14.22
CA PRO A 70 -3.76 13.24 14.44
C PRO A 70 -4.90 14.14 14.94
N THR A 71 -4.80 14.60 16.19
CA THR A 71 -5.58 15.72 16.69
C THR A 71 -5.14 16.94 15.92
N PHE A 72 -5.79 17.21 14.79
CA PHE A 72 -5.69 18.52 14.17
C PHE A 72 -6.29 19.53 15.16
N PRO A 73 -5.53 20.55 15.61
CA PRO A 73 -6.11 21.58 16.45
C PRO A 73 -7.21 22.29 15.65
N ALA A 74 -8.37 22.50 16.28
CA ALA A 74 -9.40 23.35 15.73
C ALA A 74 -8.82 24.76 15.54
N GLN A 75 -8.86 25.28 14.31
CA GLN A 75 -8.61 26.70 14.03
C GLN A 75 -9.79 27.53 14.49
#